data_AF-A0A9E0U6V5-F1
#
_entry.id   AF-A0A9E0U6V5-F1
#
_cell.length_a   1.000
_cell.length_b   1.000
_cell.length_c   1.000
_cell.angle_alpha   90.00
_cell.angle_beta   90.00
_cell.angle_gamma   90.00
#
_symmetry.space_group_name_H-M   'P 1'
#
loop_
_entity.id
_entity.type
_entity.pdbx_description
1 polymer ?
#
loop_
_entity_poly.entity_id
_entity_poly.type
_entity_poly.pdbx_seq_one_letter_code
_entity_poly.pdbx_strand_id
1 'polypeptide(L)'
;MFAPTLVFDIETIPDVPGLRRLNDLPPELSDAEVAELAFQQRRAKNGTDFLPHYLQRVVTISCVLRAGDTFKVWSLSEPEQSEGEIIQRFFDGVEKFTPRLVSWNGGGFDLPVLHYRGMLHGVTAPRYWDMGDGDYADSRDFKWNNYISRYHTRHLDLMDLLALYQPRANAPLDDLAKLIGLPGKLGMDGGKVWDAWQEGKIADIRDYCETDVVNTYMVYNRFRRMRGELTAQEEQAEADFVRARLQEIGANHWKEFLLQW
;
A
#
# COMPACT_ATOMS: atom_id res chain seq x y z
N MET A 1 17.09 5.70 19.27
CA MET A 1 15.89 6.30 18.65
C MET A 1 15.32 5.24 17.72
N PHE A 2 14.02 4.91 17.80
CA PHE A 2 13.43 3.91 16.91
C PHE A 2 13.48 4.40 15.46
N ALA A 3 13.73 3.49 14.51
CA ALA A 3 13.68 3.81 13.09
C ALA A 3 12.27 4.35 12.73
N PRO A 4 12.16 5.30 11.78
CA PRO A 4 10.86 5.75 11.29
C PRO A 4 10.00 4.58 10.81
N THR A 5 8.70 4.65 11.04
CA THR A 5 7.73 3.72 10.45
C THR A 5 7.08 4.39 9.25
N LEU A 6 7.12 3.73 8.10
CA LEU A 6 6.40 4.11 6.90
C LEU A 6 5.36 3.02 6.58
N VAL A 7 4.09 3.33 6.78
CA VAL A 7 2.97 2.49 6.35
C VAL A 7 2.60 2.89 4.94
N PHE A 8 2.28 1.93 4.07
CA PHE A 8 1.88 2.22 2.70
C PHE A 8 0.87 1.21 2.18
N ASP A 9 0.16 1.63 1.13
CA ASP A 9 -0.81 0.87 0.35
C ASP A 9 -0.85 1.47 -1.07
N ILE A 10 -1.19 0.66 -2.07
CA ILE A 10 -1.28 1.09 -3.48
C ILE A 10 -2.66 0.84 -4.06
N GLU A 11 -3.05 1.71 -4.98
CA GLU A 11 -4.21 1.46 -5.85
C GLU A 11 -3.77 1.29 -7.29
N THR A 12 -4.38 0.30 -7.93
CA THR A 12 -4.01 -0.13 -9.29
C THR A 12 -5.20 -0.21 -10.22
N ILE A 13 -4.96 0.07 -11.48
CA ILE A 13 -5.88 -0.16 -12.59
C ILE A 13 -5.29 -1.20 -13.55
N PRO A 14 -6.07 -1.78 -14.49
CA PRO A 14 -5.51 -2.58 -15.57
C PRO A 14 -4.43 -1.84 -16.35
N ASP A 15 -3.29 -2.49 -16.60
CA ASP A 15 -2.27 -1.99 -17.53
C ASP A 15 -2.74 -2.14 -18.98
N VAL A 16 -3.67 -1.30 -19.42
CA VAL A 16 -4.24 -1.33 -20.76
C VAL A 16 -3.15 -1.26 -21.85
N PRO A 17 -2.13 -0.39 -21.78
CA PRO A 17 -1.03 -0.40 -22.73
C PRO A 17 -0.28 -1.74 -22.78
N GLY A 18 0.00 -2.35 -21.62
CA GLY A 18 0.63 -3.66 -21.54
C GLY A 18 -0.25 -4.79 -22.10
N LEU A 19 -1.54 -4.78 -21.77
CA LEU A 19 -2.54 -5.72 -22.28
C LEU A 19 -2.63 -5.68 -23.80
N ARG A 20 -2.67 -4.48 -24.40
CA ARG A 20 -2.65 -4.32 -25.86
C ARG A 20 -1.41 -4.94 -26.48
N ARG A 21 -0.24 -4.63 -25.93
CA ARG A 21 1.05 -5.12 -26.43
C ARG A 21 1.17 -6.63 -26.34
N LEU A 22 0.72 -7.24 -25.24
CA LEU A 22 0.88 -8.68 -25.00
C LEU A 22 -0.13 -9.56 -25.75
N ASN A 23 -1.23 -8.97 -26.23
CA ASN A 23 -2.29 -9.68 -26.94
C ASN A 23 -2.42 -9.23 -28.40
N ASP A 24 -1.47 -8.44 -28.91
CA ASP A 24 -1.47 -7.87 -30.26
C ASP A 24 -2.81 -7.20 -30.63
N LEU A 25 -3.39 -6.46 -29.69
CA LEU A 25 -4.73 -5.89 -29.86
C LEU A 25 -4.72 -4.62 -30.72
N PRO A 26 -5.73 -4.44 -31.60
CA PRO A 26 -5.83 -3.25 -32.44
C PRO A 26 -5.95 -1.96 -31.63
N PRO A 27 -5.34 -0.84 -32.08
CA PRO A 27 -5.45 0.46 -31.41
C PRO A 27 -6.87 1.03 -31.42
N GLU A 28 -7.75 0.54 -32.30
CA GLU A 28 -9.14 0.98 -32.44
C GLU A 28 -10.04 0.50 -31.30
N LEU A 29 -9.68 -0.56 -30.57
CA LEU A 29 -10.41 -0.97 -29.37
C LEU A 29 -10.30 0.12 -28.31
N SER A 30 -11.37 0.41 -27.59
CA SER A 30 -11.33 1.31 -26.43
C SER A 30 -10.58 0.67 -25.26
N ASP A 31 -10.10 1.49 -24.34
CA ASP A 31 -9.42 1.01 -23.13
C ASP A 31 -10.34 0.12 -22.26
N ALA A 32 -11.63 0.45 -22.24
CA ALA A 32 -12.66 -0.34 -21.59
C ALA A 32 -12.79 -1.74 -22.20
N GLU A 33 -12.81 -1.85 -23.53
CA GLU A 33 -12.89 -3.13 -24.23
C GLU A 33 -11.63 -3.99 -24.02
N VAL A 34 -10.44 -3.37 -23.98
CA VAL A 34 -9.19 -4.09 -23.68
C VAL A 34 -9.19 -4.65 -22.26
N ALA A 35 -9.57 -3.83 -21.28
CA ALA A 35 -9.66 -4.27 -19.89
C ALA A 35 -10.71 -5.39 -19.74
N GLU A 36 -11.90 -5.23 -20.33
CA GLU A 36 -12.97 -6.23 -20.26
C GLU A 36 -12.58 -7.55 -20.92
N LEU A 37 -11.88 -7.51 -22.06
CA LEU A 37 -11.32 -8.73 -22.67
C LEU A 37 -10.39 -9.46 -21.70
N ALA A 38 -9.50 -8.72 -21.02
CA ALA A 38 -8.60 -9.31 -20.04
C ALA A 38 -9.36 -9.93 -18.86
N PHE A 39 -10.38 -9.23 -18.32
CA PHE A 39 -11.22 -9.76 -17.24
C PHE A 39 -11.96 -11.04 -17.66
N GLN A 40 -12.54 -11.08 -18.86
CA GLN A 40 -13.18 -12.29 -19.39
C GLN A 40 -12.22 -13.48 -19.46
N GLN A 41 -10.99 -13.26 -19.92
CA GLN A 41 -9.96 -14.30 -19.96
C GLN A 41 -9.60 -14.81 -18.56
N ARG A 42 -9.56 -13.92 -17.55
CA ARG A 42 -9.34 -14.31 -16.15
C ARG A 42 -10.50 -15.13 -15.61
N ARG A 43 -11.75 -14.68 -15.76
CA ARG A 43 -12.94 -15.46 -15.34
C ARG A 43 -12.95 -16.86 -15.94
N ALA A 44 -12.64 -16.98 -17.23
CA ALA A 44 -12.57 -18.27 -17.91
C ALA A 44 -11.44 -19.17 -17.36
N LYS A 45 -10.30 -18.59 -16.98
CA LYS A 45 -9.11 -19.34 -16.53
C LYS A 45 -9.17 -19.76 -15.07
N ASN A 46 -9.61 -18.88 -14.17
CA ASN A 46 -9.54 -19.10 -12.72
C ASN A 46 -10.73 -18.53 -11.93
N GLY A 47 -11.80 -18.09 -12.60
CA GLY A 47 -13.04 -17.67 -11.95
C GLY A 47 -12.98 -16.31 -11.25
N THR A 48 -11.96 -15.48 -11.52
CA THR A 48 -11.81 -14.15 -10.93
C THR A 48 -11.49 -13.10 -11.99
N ASP A 49 -11.77 -11.83 -11.73
CA ASP A 49 -11.36 -10.70 -12.59
C ASP A 49 -9.94 -10.21 -12.27
N PHE A 50 -9.38 -10.68 -11.16
CA PHE A 50 -8.13 -10.17 -10.62
C PHE A 50 -6.96 -10.45 -11.58
N LEU A 51 -6.37 -9.38 -12.10
CA LEU A 51 -5.26 -9.44 -13.02
C LEU A 51 -3.96 -9.88 -12.30
N PRO A 52 -3.07 -10.63 -12.98
CA PRO A 52 -1.72 -10.89 -12.49
C PRO A 52 -0.97 -9.59 -12.16
N HIS A 53 -0.07 -9.62 -11.17
CA HIS A 53 0.62 -8.41 -10.67
C HIS A 53 1.36 -7.61 -11.76
N TYR A 54 1.93 -8.29 -12.76
CA TYR A 54 2.64 -7.61 -13.86
C TYR A 54 1.71 -6.90 -14.86
N LEU A 55 0.38 -7.15 -14.78
CA LEU A 55 -0.66 -6.49 -15.57
C LEU A 55 -1.45 -5.45 -14.77
N GLN A 56 -0.98 -5.14 -13.56
CA GLN A 56 -1.49 -4.04 -12.75
C GLN A 56 -0.68 -2.78 -13.06
N ARG A 57 -1.33 -1.62 -13.11
CA ARG A 57 -0.72 -0.30 -13.27
C ARG A 57 -1.00 0.53 -12.03
N VAL A 58 0.03 1.11 -11.41
CA VAL A 58 -0.12 1.91 -10.20
C VAL A 58 -0.66 3.30 -10.57
N VAL A 59 -1.70 3.75 -9.86
CA VAL A 59 -2.27 5.10 -10.00
C VAL A 59 -2.13 5.95 -8.75
N THR A 60 -2.01 5.30 -7.58
CA THR A 60 -1.85 5.95 -6.29
C THR A 60 -0.98 5.08 -5.38
N ILE A 61 -0.09 5.72 -4.61
CA ILE A 61 0.53 5.15 -3.41
C ILE A 61 0.24 6.09 -2.26
N SER A 62 -0.48 5.62 -1.24
CA SER A 62 -0.68 6.37 0.00
C SER A 62 0.33 5.95 1.06
N CYS A 63 0.67 6.88 1.95
CA CYS A 63 1.70 6.69 2.96
C CYS A 63 1.31 7.33 4.29
N VAL A 64 1.65 6.66 5.39
CA VAL A 64 1.75 7.25 6.72
C VAL A 64 3.20 7.18 7.19
N LEU A 65 3.81 8.32 7.52
CA LEU A 65 5.14 8.39 8.13
C LEU A 65 5.03 8.80 9.60
N ARG A 66 5.48 7.93 10.49
CA ARG A 66 5.64 8.19 11.91
C ARG A 66 7.12 8.25 12.28
N ALA A 67 7.60 9.41 12.73
CA ALA A 67 8.98 9.62 13.16
C ALA A 67 9.08 10.65 14.30
N GLY A 68 9.49 10.23 15.50
CA GLY A 68 9.64 11.13 16.66
C GLY A 68 8.30 11.70 17.11
N ASP A 69 8.06 13.00 16.88
CA ASP A 69 6.76 13.68 17.08
C ASP A 69 6.03 13.98 15.76
N THR A 70 6.58 13.53 14.64
CA THR A 70 6.00 13.70 13.31
C THR A 70 5.04 12.55 13.00
N PHE A 71 3.85 12.93 12.50
CA PHE A 71 2.91 12.06 11.81
C PHE A 71 2.45 12.79 10.56
N LYS A 72 2.59 12.14 9.41
CA LYS A 72 2.12 12.65 8.12
C LYS A 72 1.39 11.56 7.38
N VAL A 73 0.25 11.89 6.80
CA VAL A 73 -0.45 11.08 5.80
C VAL A 73 -0.47 11.86 4.49
N TRP A 74 -0.18 11.18 3.38
CA TRP A 74 -0.23 11.77 2.04
C TRP A 74 -0.28 10.67 0.98
N SER A 75 -0.65 11.05 -0.24
CA SER A 75 -0.52 10.19 -1.42
C SER A 75 0.39 10.77 -2.51
N LEU A 76 0.97 9.87 -3.29
CA LEU A 76 1.59 10.11 -4.58
C LEU A 76 0.63 9.54 -5.64
N SER A 77 0.08 10.38 -6.51
CA SER A 77 -1.04 9.98 -7.37
C SER A 77 -1.02 10.64 -8.75
N GLU A 78 -1.67 9.99 -9.70
CA GLU A 78 -2.11 10.62 -10.94
C GLU A 78 -3.31 11.55 -10.67
N PRO A 79 -3.53 12.60 -11.49
CA PRO A 79 -2.73 13.01 -12.64
C PRO A 79 -1.53 13.91 -12.28
N GLU A 80 -1.35 14.26 -11.00
CA GLU A 80 -0.29 15.19 -10.57
C GLU A 80 1.13 14.64 -10.83
N GLN A 81 1.27 13.32 -10.88
CA GLN A 81 2.53 12.63 -11.14
C GLN A 81 2.31 11.45 -12.08
N SER A 82 3.26 11.17 -12.96
CA SER A 82 3.23 9.92 -13.75
C SER A 82 3.51 8.70 -12.87
N GLU A 83 3.04 7.52 -13.29
CA GLU A 83 3.30 6.25 -12.59
C GLU A 83 4.79 6.05 -12.23
N GLY A 84 5.71 6.31 -13.17
CA GLY A 84 7.15 6.20 -12.91
C GLY A 84 7.63 7.14 -11.79
N GLU A 85 7.14 8.38 -11.76
CA GLU A 85 7.47 9.35 -10.71
C GLU A 85 6.86 8.96 -9.36
N ILE A 86 5.65 8.42 -9.35
CA ILE A 86 4.98 7.91 -8.14
C ILE A 86 5.84 6.82 -7.50
N ILE A 87 6.24 5.82 -8.28
CA ILE A 87 7.03 4.68 -7.81
C ILE A 87 8.44 5.14 -7.40
N GLN A 88 9.10 5.98 -8.20
CA GLN A 88 10.42 6.50 -7.86
C GLN A 88 10.41 7.25 -6.52
N ARG A 89 9.43 8.14 -6.30
CA ARG A 89 9.34 8.91 -5.05
C ARG A 89 9.07 8.03 -3.82
N PHE A 90 8.32 6.94 -3.97
CA PHE A 90 8.16 5.97 -2.89
C PHE A 90 9.52 5.38 -2.48
N PHE A 91 10.31 4.91 -3.45
CA PHE A 91 11.63 4.35 -3.17
C PHE A 91 12.66 5.39 -2.74
N ASP A 92 12.56 6.65 -3.20
CA ASP A 92 13.38 7.76 -2.68
C ASP A 92 13.10 7.99 -1.19
N GLY A 93 11.85 7.81 -0.75
CA GLY A 93 11.49 7.82 0.66
C GLY A 93 12.17 6.70 1.44
N VAL A 94 12.20 5.48 0.89
CA VAL A 94 12.91 4.33 1.47
C VAL A 94 14.41 4.60 1.58
N GLU A 95 15.03 5.12 0.52
CA GLU A 95 16.44 5.52 0.48
C GLU A 95 16.76 6.54 1.57
N LYS A 96 15.98 7.62 1.64
CA LYS A 96 16.21 8.74 2.55
C LYS A 96 16.03 8.38 4.02
N PHE A 97 14.97 7.64 4.35
CA PHE A 97 14.61 7.40 5.75
C PHE A 97 15.04 6.04 6.28
N THR A 98 15.34 5.08 5.39
CA THR A 98 15.49 3.66 5.72
C THR A 98 14.45 3.21 6.77
N PRO A 99 13.14 3.39 6.51
CA PRO A 99 12.12 3.16 7.50
C PRO A 99 11.90 1.65 7.72
N ARG A 100 11.19 1.29 8.79
CA ARG A 100 10.40 0.05 8.79
C ARG A 100 9.20 0.27 7.89
N LEU A 101 9.10 -0.49 6.81
CA LEU A 101 7.89 -0.58 6.01
C LEU A 101 6.85 -1.44 6.73
N VAL A 102 5.61 -0.98 6.76
CA VAL A 102 4.46 -1.75 7.27
C VAL A 102 3.35 -1.70 6.24
N SER A 103 2.67 -2.82 6.03
CA SER A 103 1.57 -2.92 5.06
C SER A 103 0.56 -3.96 5.50
N TRP A 104 -0.62 -3.97 4.88
CA TRP A 104 -1.57 -5.07 4.95
C TRP A 104 -1.61 -5.78 3.58
N ASN A 105 -1.06 -7.00 3.48
CA ASN A 105 -0.89 -7.72 2.21
C ASN A 105 0.12 -7.12 1.21
N GLY A 106 0.97 -6.18 1.65
CA GLY A 106 1.98 -5.55 0.78
C GLY A 106 3.03 -6.50 0.21
N GLY A 107 3.33 -7.61 0.88
CA GLY A 107 4.22 -8.64 0.33
C GLY A 107 3.51 -9.56 -0.67
N GLY A 108 2.19 -9.72 -0.52
CA GLY A 108 1.35 -10.53 -1.40
C GLY A 108 0.93 -9.80 -2.67
N PHE A 109 0.84 -8.47 -2.65
CA PHE A 109 0.35 -7.67 -3.78
C PHE A 109 1.21 -6.44 -4.08
N ASP A 110 1.28 -5.48 -3.17
CA ASP A 110 1.77 -4.12 -3.43
C ASP A 110 3.22 -4.08 -3.91
N LEU A 111 4.16 -4.65 -3.13
CA LEU A 111 5.58 -4.67 -3.47
C LEU A 111 5.82 -5.45 -4.77
N PRO A 112 5.26 -6.66 -4.99
CA PRO A 112 5.33 -7.32 -6.29
C PRO A 112 4.90 -6.44 -7.47
N VAL A 113 3.80 -5.69 -7.36
CA VAL A 113 3.37 -4.75 -8.41
C VAL A 113 4.42 -3.65 -8.58
N LEU A 114 4.86 -3.02 -7.49
CA LEU A 114 5.89 -1.97 -7.52
C LEU A 114 7.20 -2.46 -8.14
N HIS A 115 7.57 -3.74 -7.97
CA HIS A 115 8.76 -4.31 -8.61
C HIS A 115 8.61 -4.35 -10.13
N TYR A 116 7.51 -4.91 -10.65
CA TYR A 116 7.29 -5.01 -12.09
C TYR A 116 7.15 -3.63 -12.74
N ARG A 117 6.41 -2.73 -12.10
CA ARG A 117 6.20 -1.36 -12.60
C ARG A 117 7.45 -0.51 -12.46
N GLY A 118 8.23 -0.69 -11.39
CA GLY A 118 9.54 -0.08 -11.24
C GLY A 118 10.50 -0.48 -12.36
N MET A 119 10.55 -1.77 -12.71
CA MET A 119 11.36 -2.24 -13.85
C MET A 119 10.91 -1.63 -15.17
N LEU A 120 9.60 -1.53 -15.42
CA LEU A 120 9.08 -0.94 -16.66
C LEU A 120 9.43 0.55 -16.80
N HIS A 121 9.48 1.28 -15.68
CA HIS A 121 9.76 2.72 -15.64
C HIS A 121 11.23 3.08 -15.37
N GLY A 122 12.13 2.10 -15.25
CA GLY A 122 13.55 2.34 -14.99
C GLY A 122 13.84 2.92 -13.59
N VAL A 123 13.00 2.59 -12.62
CA VAL A 123 13.13 3.06 -11.23
C VAL A 123 14.39 2.51 -10.57
N THR A 124 15.07 3.35 -9.79
CA THR A 124 16.26 2.96 -9.02
C THR A 124 15.92 2.92 -7.52
N ALA A 125 16.21 1.79 -6.85
CA ALA A 125 15.88 1.57 -5.44
C ALA A 125 16.97 0.78 -4.70
N PRO A 126 18.22 1.26 -4.65
CA PRO A 126 19.37 0.46 -4.22
C PRO A 126 19.27 0.07 -2.74
N ARG A 127 18.83 0.99 -1.87
CA ARG A 127 18.59 0.68 -0.45
C ARG A 127 17.51 -0.36 -0.21
N TYR A 128 16.46 -0.34 -1.02
CA TYR A 128 15.37 -1.31 -0.92
C TYR A 128 15.85 -2.74 -1.26
N TRP A 129 16.69 -2.85 -2.29
CA TRP A 129 17.23 -4.12 -2.79
C TRP A 129 18.50 -4.60 -2.07
N ASP A 130 19.06 -3.82 -1.15
CA ASP A 130 20.21 -4.25 -0.37
C ASP A 130 19.83 -5.44 0.53
N MET A 131 20.50 -6.57 0.32
CA MET A 131 20.29 -7.81 1.07
C MET A 131 21.53 -8.23 1.86
N GLY A 132 22.52 -7.35 2.02
CA GLY A 132 23.78 -7.67 2.69
C GLY A 132 25.03 -7.51 1.83
N ASP A 133 24.85 -7.41 0.52
CA ASP A 133 25.92 -7.48 -0.48
C ASP A 133 26.24 -6.10 -1.09
N GLY A 134 25.59 -5.04 -0.61
CA GLY A 134 25.87 -3.67 -1.02
C GLY A 134 27.14 -3.06 -0.42
N ASP A 135 27.49 -1.87 -0.92
CA ASP A 135 28.67 -1.12 -0.49
C ASP A 135 28.35 -0.03 0.56
N TYR A 136 27.13 0.01 1.11
CA TYR A 136 26.80 0.93 2.18
C TYR A 136 27.48 0.51 3.48
N ALA A 137 27.82 1.49 4.32
CA ALA A 137 28.50 1.24 5.59
C ALA A 137 27.74 0.26 6.51
N ASP A 138 26.42 0.22 6.39
CA ASP A 138 25.52 -0.65 7.14
C ASP A 138 24.90 -1.78 6.29
N SER A 139 25.37 -2.04 5.06
CA SER A 139 24.87 -3.13 4.21
C SER A 139 24.93 -4.48 4.93
N ARG A 140 25.96 -4.72 5.74
CA ARG A 140 26.07 -5.97 6.52
C ARG A 140 24.88 -6.22 7.47
N ASP A 141 24.21 -5.17 7.94
CA ASP A 141 23.02 -5.30 8.79
C ASP A 141 21.80 -5.78 7.98
N PHE A 142 21.76 -5.47 6.68
CA PHE A 142 20.69 -5.90 5.78
C PHE A 142 20.72 -7.41 5.50
N LYS A 143 21.84 -8.08 5.72
CA LYS A 143 21.92 -9.54 5.69
C LYS A 143 20.94 -10.20 6.66
N TRP A 144 20.73 -9.58 7.82
CA TRP A 144 19.90 -10.13 8.91
C TRP A 144 18.52 -9.48 9.00
N ASN A 145 18.33 -8.32 8.35
CA ASN A 145 17.06 -7.62 8.33
C ASN A 145 17.00 -6.68 7.10
N ASN A 146 16.34 -7.11 6.01
CA ASN A 146 16.16 -6.37 4.75
C ASN A 146 14.68 -6.34 4.34
N TYR A 147 14.35 -5.62 3.28
CA TYR A 147 12.96 -5.43 2.82
C TYR A 147 12.38 -6.60 2.00
N ILE A 148 13.22 -7.52 1.53
CA ILE A 148 12.82 -8.59 0.58
C ILE A 148 12.51 -9.90 1.30
N SER A 149 13.29 -10.21 2.33
CA SER A 149 13.21 -11.48 3.04
C SER A 149 11.93 -11.52 3.88
N ARG A 150 11.01 -12.42 3.52
CA ARG A 150 9.68 -12.57 4.13
C ARG A 150 9.66 -12.62 5.66
N TYR A 151 10.67 -13.22 6.28
CA TYR A 151 10.74 -13.40 7.74
C TYR A 151 11.49 -12.28 8.47
N HIS A 152 12.01 -11.30 7.73
CA HIS A 152 12.59 -10.09 8.30
C HIS A 152 11.47 -9.09 8.61
N THR A 153 11.77 -8.08 9.42
CA THR A 153 10.76 -7.11 9.91
C THR A 153 11.08 -5.67 9.48
N ARG A 154 12.01 -5.51 8.55
CA ARG A 154 12.27 -4.22 7.89
C ARG A 154 11.14 -3.88 6.93
N HIS A 155 10.60 -4.88 6.23
CA HIS A 155 9.22 -4.87 5.77
C HIS A 155 8.40 -5.80 6.67
N LEU A 156 7.30 -5.31 7.23
CA LEU A 156 6.38 -6.04 8.07
C LEU A 156 5.01 -6.07 7.38
N ASP A 157 4.73 -7.14 6.66
CA ASP A 157 3.38 -7.43 6.20
C ASP A 157 2.56 -8.02 7.36
N LEU A 158 1.63 -7.21 7.88
CA LEU A 158 0.83 -7.59 9.05
C LEU A 158 -0.10 -8.76 8.75
N MET A 159 -0.72 -8.79 7.56
CA MET A 159 -1.65 -9.85 7.22
C MET A 159 -0.90 -11.18 7.13
N ASP A 160 0.22 -11.20 6.42
CA ASP A 160 1.02 -12.41 6.22
C ASP A 160 1.59 -12.96 7.54
N LEU A 161 2.10 -12.08 8.40
CA LEU A 161 2.62 -12.48 9.71
C LEU A 161 1.52 -12.98 10.65
N LEU A 162 0.39 -12.26 10.76
CA LEU A 162 -0.71 -12.63 11.65
C LEU A 162 -1.38 -13.94 11.20
N ALA A 163 -1.45 -14.19 9.89
CA ALA A 163 -1.93 -15.43 9.33
C ALA A 163 -0.92 -16.59 9.45
N LEU A 164 0.25 -16.36 10.06
CA LEU A 164 1.35 -17.31 10.12
C LEU A 164 1.69 -17.91 8.76
N TYR A 165 1.68 -17.05 7.73
CA TYR A 165 2.02 -17.41 6.35
C TYR A 165 1.04 -18.41 5.70
N GLN A 166 -0.15 -18.58 6.28
CA GLN A 166 -1.19 -19.49 5.79
C GLN A 166 -2.29 -18.69 5.07
N PRO A 167 -2.42 -18.80 3.74
CA PRO A 167 -3.39 -17.99 2.99
C PRO A 167 -4.84 -18.15 3.46
N ARG A 168 -5.19 -19.30 4.03
CA ARG A 168 -6.54 -19.58 4.55
C ARG A 168 -6.85 -18.84 5.86
N ALA A 169 -5.84 -18.32 6.54
CA ALA A 169 -5.98 -17.55 7.78
C ALA A 169 -5.89 -16.04 7.55
N ASN A 170 -5.74 -15.59 6.30
CA ASN A 170 -5.76 -14.18 5.96
C ASN A 170 -7.13 -13.56 6.29
N ALA A 171 -7.12 -12.31 6.72
CA ALA A 171 -8.32 -11.54 7.03
C ALA A 171 -8.35 -10.23 6.21
N PRO A 172 -9.52 -9.71 5.85
CA PRO A 172 -9.64 -8.36 5.30
C PRO A 172 -9.25 -7.30 6.34
N LEU A 173 -8.55 -6.25 5.89
CA LEU A 173 -8.17 -5.12 6.76
C LEU A 173 -9.40 -4.48 7.40
N ASP A 174 -10.45 -4.27 6.61
CA ASP A 174 -11.69 -3.62 7.04
C ASP A 174 -12.35 -4.37 8.20
N ASP A 175 -12.52 -5.68 8.05
CA ASP A 175 -13.10 -6.55 9.07
C ASP A 175 -12.28 -6.53 10.35
N LEU A 176 -10.95 -6.68 10.23
CA LEU A 176 -10.09 -6.65 11.41
C LEU A 176 -10.13 -5.29 12.11
N ALA A 177 -10.05 -4.18 11.35
CA ALA A 177 -10.11 -2.82 11.88
C ALA A 177 -11.41 -2.62 12.69
N LYS A 178 -12.56 -2.98 12.12
CA LYS A 178 -13.86 -2.92 12.80
C LYS A 178 -13.92 -3.78 14.05
N LEU A 179 -13.41 -5.01 13.99
CA LEU A 179 -13.38 -5.93 15.14
C LEU A 179 -12.54 -5.40 16.31
N ILE A 180 -11.50 -4.60 16.04
CA ILE A 180 -10.68 -3.99 17.10
C ILE A 180 -11.14 -2.57 17.47
N GLY A 181 -12.32 -2.14 16.98
CA GLY A 181 -12.96 -0.87 17.32
C GLY A 181 -12.46 0.34 16.55
N LEU A 182 -11.91 0.15 15.34
CA LEU A 182 -11.51 1.22 14.42
C LEU A 182 -12.59 1.44 13.33
N PRO A 183 -12.54 2.58 12.60
CA PRO A 183 -13.56 2.91 11.59
C PRO A 183 -13.68 1.88 10.46
N GLY A 184 -12.54 1.32 10.01
CA GLY A 184 -12.50 0.55 8.78
C GLY A 184 -12.59 1.43 7.53
N LYS A 185 -12.98 0.83 6.40
CA LYS A 185 -13.02 1.46 5.07
C LYS A 185 -14.19 2.44 4.92
N LEU A 186 -13.92 3.60 4.34
CA LEU A 186 -14.95 4.56 3.95
C LEU A 186 -15.41 4.30 2.51
N GLY A 187 -16.59 3.67 2.35
CA GLY A 187 -17.44 3.77 1.15
C GLY A 187 -16.95 3.09 -0.15
N MET A 188 -15.66 2.90 -0.35
CA MET A 188 -15.07 2.28 -1.54
C MET A 188 -14.50 0.89 -1.22
N ASP A 189 -14.66 -0.04 -2.18
CA ASP A 189 -14.06 -1.38 -2.20
C ASP A 189 -13.02 -1.39 -3.32
N GLY A 190 -11.84 -1.98 -3.10
CA GLY A 190 -10.77 -2.09 -4.08
C GLY A 190 -11.21 -2.72 -5.42
N GLY A 191 -12.28 -3.53 -5.41
CA GLY A 191 -12.89 -4.04 -6.65
C GLY A 191 -13.50 -2.98 -7.58
N LYS A 192 -13.69 -1.73 -7.10
CA LYS A 192 -14.33 -0.64 -7.85
C LYS A 192 -13.35 0.42 -8.36
N VAL A 193 -12.05 0.23 -8.16
CA VAL A 193 -11.02 1.23 -8.52
C VAL A 193 -11.01 1.50 -10.02
N TRP A 194 -11.18 0.45 -10.85
CA TRP A 194 -11.26 0.62 -12.30
C TRP A 194 -12.49 1.41 -12.73
N ASP A 195 -13.68 1.09 -12.21
CA ASP A 195 -14.90 1.83 -12.53
C ASP A 195 -14.79 3.30 -12.09
N ALA A 196 -14.30 3.55 -10.88
CA ALA A 196 -14.05 4.90 -10.37
C ALA A 196 -13.04 5.67 -11.24
N TRP A 197 -12.00 4.99 -11.73
CA TRP A 197 -11.02 5.56 -12.65
C TRP A 197 -11.67 5.96 -13.98
N GLN A 198 -12.49 5.10 -14.56
CA GLN A 198 -13.21 5.39 -15.81
C GLN A 198 -14.19 6.57 -15.66
N GLU A 199 -14.77 6.74 -14.47
CA GLU A 199 -15.63 7.88 -14.12
C GLU A 199 -14.85 9.17 -13.78
N GLY A 200 -13.51 9.13 -13.78
CA GLY A 200 -12.66 10.27 -13.44
C GLY A 200 -12.62 10.60 -11.95
N LYS A 201 -13.06 9.69 -11.07
CA LYS A 201 -13.11 9.85 -9.61
C LYS A 201 -11.76 9.56 -8.94
N ILE A 202 -10.70 10.15 -9.48
CA ILE A 202 -9.32 9.87 -9.04
C ILE A 202 -9.08 10.37 -7.60
N ALA A 203 -9.69 11.50 -7.23
CA ALA A 203 -9.66 12.01 -5.86
C ALA A 203 -10.26 11.01 -4.85
N ASP A 204 -11.35 10.33 -5.21
CA ASP A 204 -12.00 9.36 -4.33
C ASP A 204 -11.11 8.12 -4.12
N ILE A 205 -10.42 7.66 -5.18
CA ILE A 205 -9.45 6.55 -5.10
C ILE A 205 -8.31 6.92 -4.13
N ARG A 206 -7.80 8.14 -4.23
CA ARG A 206 -6.76 8.66 -3.35
C ARG A 206 -7.23 8.71 -1.90
N ASP A 207 -8.35 9.37 -1.65
CA ASP A 207 -8.91 9.56 -0.32
C ASP A 207 -9.19 8.20 0.37
N TYR A 208 -9.68 7.22 -0.40
CA TYR A 208 -9.85 5.85 0.04
C TYR A 208 -8.52 5.19 0.44
N CYS A 209 -7.50 5.25 -0.41
CA CYS A 209 -6.19 4.67 -0.14
C CYS A 209 -5.51 5.32 1.09
N GLU A 210 -5.71 6.63 1.31
CA GLU A 210 -5.24 7.31 2.53
C GLU A 210 -5.90 6.71 3.79
N THR A 211 -7.20 6.40 3.75
CA THR A 211 -7.89 5.79 4.90
C THR A 211 -7.40 4.37 5.18
N ASP A 212 -7.02 3.60 4.15
CA ASP A 212 -6.48 2.25 4.31
C ASP A 212 -5.09 2.25 4.98
N VAL A 213 -4.22 3.21 4.66
CA VAL A 213 -2.92 3.32 5.36
C VAL A 213 -3.06 3.79 6.79
N VAL A 214 -4.04 4.64 7.11
CA VAL A 214 -4.33 5.03 8.50
C VAL A 214 -4.91 3.85 9.29
N ASN A 215 -5.85 3.09 8.72
CA ASN A 215 -6.35 1.86 9.35
C ASN A 215 -5.21 0.86 9.59
N THR A 216 -4.34 0.66 8.61
CA THR A 216 -3.17 -0.21 8.73
C THR A 216 -2.23 0.26 9.84
N TYR A 217 -1.99 1.57 9.96
CA TYR A 217 -1.19 2.14 11.06
C TYR A 217 -1.83 1.89 12.44
N MET A 218 -3.15 2.01 12.55
CA MET A 218 -3.85 1.77 13.80
C MET A 218 -3.87 0.27 14.19
N VAL A 219 -4.07 -0.62 13.23
CA VAL A 219 -3.92 -2.08 13.41
C VAL A 219 -2.47 -2.42 13.82
N TYR A 220 -1.48 -1.76 13.20
CA TYR A 220 -0.08 -1.91 13.59
C TYR A 220 0.15 -1.55 15.07
N ASN A 221 -0.43 -0.45 15.57
CA ASN A 221 -0.31 -0.08 16.98
C ASN A 221 -0.99 -1.09 17.91
N ARG A 222 -2.14 -1.65 17.52
CA ARG A 222 -2.77 -2.76 18.25
C ARG A 222 -1.88 -4.00 18.30
N PHE A 223 -1.21 -4.33 17.20
CA PHE A 223 -0.24 -5.42 17.14
C PHE A 223 0.98 -5.15 18.02
N ARG A 224 1.51 -3.92 18.04
CA ARG A 224 2.60 -3.51 18.94
C ARG A 224 2.20 -3.68 20.41
N ARG A 225 0.96 -3.35 20.77
CA ARG A 225 0.42 -3.63 22.11
C ARG A 225 0.37 -5.13 22.40
N MET A 226 -0.10 -5.95 21.47
CA MET A 226 -0.10 -7.41 21.61
C MET A 226 1.30 -7.96 21.88
N ARG A 227 2.34 -7.32 21.32
CA ARG A 227 3.74 -7.67 21.53
C ARG A 227 4.39 -7.07 22.78
N GLY A 228 3.66 -6.26 23.55
CA GLY A 228 4.18 -5.54 24.72
C GLY A 228 5.12 -4.38 24.37
N GLU A 229 5.15 -3.94 23.11
CA GLU A 229 5.89 -2.73 22.68
C GLU A 229 5.15 -1.44 23.02
N LEU A 230 3.84 -1.55 23.25
CA LEU A 230 2.98 -0.48 23.76
C LEU A 230 2.13 -1.03 24.91
N THR A 231 1.94 -0.21 25.93
CA THR A 231 0.88 -0.39 26.91
C THR A 231 -0.49 0.02 26.32
N ALA A 232 -1.57 -0.35 27.00
CA ALA A 232 -2.91 0.11 26.64
C ALA A 232 -3.03 1.65 26.67
N GLN A 233 -2.35 2.30 27.60
CA GLN A 233 -2.36 3.75 27.74
C GLN A 233 -1.59 4.43 26.60
N GLU A 234 -0.42 3.90 26.23
CA GLU A 234 0.37 4.43 25.11
C GLU A 234 -0.32 4.23 23.77
N GLU A 235 -1.00 3.10 23.56
CA GLU A 235 -1.82 2.88 22.38
C GLU A 235 -2.96 3.91 22.28
N GLN A 236 -3.67 4.16 23.39
CA GLN A 236 -4.74 5.17 23.40
C GLN A 236 -4.19 6.58 23.14
N ALA A 237 -3.05 6.93 23.76
CA ALA A 237 -2.41 8.22 23.54
C ALA A 237 -1.98 8.42 22.07
N GLU A 238 -1.48 7.36 21.43
CA GLU A 238 -1.14 7.40 19.99
C GLU A 238 -2.40 7.54 19.13
N ALA A 239 -3.51 6.87 19.49
CA ALA A 239 -4.79 7.04 18.79
C ALA A 239 -5.33 8.48 18.89
N ASP A 240 -5.30 9.07 20.07
CA ASP A 240 -5.73 10.45 20.29
C ASP A 240 -4.83 11.45 19.54
N PHE A 241 -3.52 11.18 19.50
CA PHE A 241 -2.58 11.95 18.71
C PHE A 241 -2.89 11.88 17.20
N VAL A 242 -3.14 10.69 16.66
CA VAL A 242 -3.52 10.53 15.25
C VAL A 242 -4.83 11.26 14.95
N ARG A 243 -5.85 11.11 15.81
CA ARG A 243 -7.13 11.82 15.65
C ARG A 243 -6.94 13.33 15.57
N ALA A 244 -6.14 13.91 16.46
CA ALA A 244 -5.82 15.34 16.43
C ALA A 244 -5.15 15.77 15.11
N ARG A 245 -4.21 14.96 14.60
CA ARG A 245 -3.54 15.25 13.33
C ARG A 245 -4.47 15.18 12.12
N LEU A 246 -5.38 14.20 12.07
CA LEU A 246 -6.37 14.11 10.99
C LEU A 246 -7.38 15.27 11.05
N GLN A 247 -7.76 15.71 12.25
CA GLN A 247 -8.60 16.88 12.45
C GLN A 247 -7.93 18.16 11.93
N GLU A 248 -6.62 18.32 12.17
CA GLU A 248 -5.83 19.45 11.67
C GLU A 248 -5.76 19.49 10.14
N ILE A 249 -5.71 18.33 9.46
CA ILE A 249 -5.72 18.26 7.99
C ILE A 249 -7.07 18.74 7.44
N GLY A 250 -8.18 18.35 8.08
CA GLY A 250 -9.50 18.93 7.82
C GLY A 250 -10.13 18.61 6.46
N ALA A 251 -9.58 17.66 5.69
CA ALA A 251 -10.19 17.16 4.46
C ALA A 251 -11.52 16.43 4.73
N ASN A 252 -12.42 16.35 3.74
CA ASN A 252 -13.76 15.82 3.96
C ASN A 252 -13.77 14.33 4.32
N HIS A 253 -12.98 13.50 3.64
CA HIS A 253 -12.86 12.08 3.99
C HIS A 253 -12.33 11.89 5.42
N TRP A 254 -11.43 12.77 5.91
CA TRP A 254 -10.99 12.71 7.31
C TRP A 254 -12.09 13.05 8.30
N LYS A 255 -12.98 14.01 7.98
CA LYS A 255 -14.14 14.29 8.83
C LYS A 255 -15.06 13.08 8.91
N GLU A 256 -15.32 12.43 7.78
CA GLU A 256 -16.14 11.21 7.72
C GLU A 256 -15.49 10.05 8.48
N PHE A 257 -14.16 9.89 8.34
CA PHE A 257 -13.38 8.87 9.04
C PHE A 257 -13.47 9.05 10.55
N LEU A 258 -13.26 10.29 11.02
CA LEU A 258 -13.30 10.64 12.44
C LEU A 258 -14.70 10.57 13.03
N LEU A 259 -15.76 10.76 12.22
CA LEU A 259 -17.14 10.56 12.69
C LEU A 259 -17.46 9.09 12.96
N GLN A 260 -16.77 8.17 12.28
CA GLN A 260 -16.91 6.72 12.49
C GLN A 260 -15.93 6.17 13.54
N TRP A 261 -15.04 7.01 14.10
CA TRP A 261 -14.00 6.62 15.05
C TRP A 261 -14.35 6.90 16.51
#